data_AF-A0A7X1TU19-F1
#
_entry.id   AF-A0A7X1TU19-F1
#
_cell.length_a   1.000
_cell.length_b   1.000
_cell.length_c   1.000
_cell.angle_alpha   90.00
_cell.angle_beta   90.00
_cell.angle_gamma   90.00
#
_symmetry.space_group_name_H-M   'P 1'
#
loop_
_entity.id
_entity.type
_entity.pdbx_description
1 polymer ?
#
loop_
_entity_poly.entity_id
_entity_poly.type
_entity_poly.pdbx_seq_one_letter_code
_entity_poly.pdbx_strand_id
1 'polypeptide(L)'
;MSFEIFVFLVVVALVFDFLNGFHDAANSIATIVSTGAMSPRWAIVWAAFFNFIAFLFFGLHVAATIGKGIVDPVIVDHSVIFGALAGAISWNLITWYFGIPSSSSHALVGGISGAAVAKAGFGSLIGSGFAKTAAAIVISPLFGFMLAATLMIAIAWLARRTTPQRVDRLFRRLQFVSAAAEQGAHCAPGAPGRPASRARSRRRPRRTAG
;
A
#
# COMPACT_ATOMS: atom_id res chain seq x y z
N MET A 1 -8.30 26.07 -19.04
CA MET A 1 -9.34 25.33 -18.29
C MET A 1 -10.19 26.35 -17.54
N SER A 2 -11.52 26.23 -17.58
CA SER A 2 -12.39 27.10 -16.78
C SER A 2 -12.26 26.77 -15.30
N PHE A 3 -12.50 27.77 -14.43
CA PHE A 3 -12.38 27.61 -12.98
C PHE A 3 -13.25 26.47 -12.44
N GLU A 4 -14.44 26.27 -13.00
CA GLU A 4 -15.36 25.19 -12.63
C GLU A 4 -14.77 23.79 -12.87
N ILE A 5 -14.14 23.58 -14.04
CA ILE A 5 -13.51 22.30 -14.38
C ILE A 5 -12.30 22.05 -13.48
N PHE A 6 -11.56 23.11 -13.12
CA PHE A 6 -10.48 23.00 -12.13
C PHE A 6 -10.99 22.48 -10.80
N VAL A 7 -12.03 23.12 -10.24
CA VAL A 7 -12.62 22.73 -8.96
C VAL A 7 -13.13 21.30 -9.02
N PHE A 8 -13.82 20.93 -10.10
CA PHE A 8 -14.32 19.57 -10.28
C PHE A 8 -13.18 18.54 -10.35
N LEU A 9 -12.08 18.85 -11.07
CA LEU A 9 -10.89 17.99 -11.13
C LEU A 9 -10.27 17.79 -9.74
N VAL A 10 -10.18 18.85 -8.94
CA VAL A 10 -9.67 18.79 -7.56
C VAL A 10 -10.57 17.89 -6.70
N VAL A 11 -11.89 18.03 -6.80
CA VAL A 11 -12.83 17.16 -6.07
C VAL A 11 -12.62 15.69 -6.45
N VAL A 12 -12.50 15.38 -7.73
CA VAL A 12 -12.25 13.99 -8.18
C VAL A 12 -10.90 13.47 -7.70
N ALA A 13 -9.86 14.29 -7.72
CA ALA A 13 -8.55 13.93 -7.17
C ALA A 13 -8.63 13.62 -5.66
N LEU A 14 -9.36 14.44 -4.89
CA LEU A 14 -9.57 14.21 -3.45
C LEU A 14 -10.35 12.91 -3.18
N VAL A 15 -11.33 12.57 -4.04
CA VAL A 15 -12.05 11.29 -3.94
C VAL A 15 -11.10 10.12 -4.19
N PHE A 16 -10.23 10.22 -5.20
CA PHE A 16 -9.22 9.19 -5.46
C PHE A 16 -8.26 9.05 -4.28
N ASP A 17 -7.77 10.14 -3.71
CA ASP A 17 -6.87 10.13 -2.55
C ASP A 17 -7.53 9.50 -1.32
N PHE A 18 -8.81 9.80 -1.08
CA PHE A 18 -9.58 9.19 0.00
C PHE A 18 -9.72 7.67 -0.20
N LEU A 19 -10.11 7.23 -1.40
CA LEU A 19 -10.22 5.80 -1.70
C LEU A 19 -8.85 5.11 -1.59
N ASN A 20 -7.79 5.75 -2.07
CA ASN A 20 -6.43 5.24 -1.95
C ASN A 20 -6.03 5.04 -0.48
N GLY A 21 -6.22 6.08 0.36
CA GLY A 21 -5.95 5.99 1.80
C GLY A 21 -6.79 4.94 2.51
N PHE A 22 -8.04 4.72 2.07
CA PHE A 22 -8.90 3.67 2.61
C PHE A 22 -8.36 2.25 2.32
N HIS A 23 -7.92 1.99 1.09
CA HIS A 23 -7.28 0.71 0.74
C HIS A 23 -5.98 0.48 1.53
N ASP A 24 -5.13 1.50 1.66
CA ASP A 24 -3.86 1.41 2.38
C ASP A 24 -4.06 1.21 3.88
N ALA A 25 -5.05 1.89 4.47
CA ALA A 25 -5.42 1.71 5.86
C ALA A 25 -5.95 0.29 6.12
N ALA A 26 -6.80 -0.24 5.25
CA ALA A 26 -7.32 -1.59 5.36
C ALA A 26 -6.18 -2.64 5.35
N ASN A 27 -5.23 -2.49 4.43
CA ASN A 27 -4.07 -3.38 4.32
C ASN A 27 -3.17 -3.29 5.58
N SER A 28 -2.95 -2.09 6.11
CA SER A 28 -2.06 -1.85 7.26
C SER A 28 -2.66 -2.23 8.62
N ILE A 29 -4.00 -2.29 8.72
CA ILE A 29 -4.71 -2.67 9.95
C ILE A 29 -5.03 -4.17 10.01
N ALA A 30 -5.16 -4.83 8.86
CA ALA A 30 -5.57 -6.23 8.76
C ALA A 30 -4.75 -7.15 9.67
N THR A 31 -3.43 -6.91 9.79
CA THR A 31 -2.54 -7.73 10.61
C THR A 31 -2.73 -7.53 12.12
N ILE A 32 -2.82 -6.28 12.60
CA ILE A 32 -2.96 -6.02 14.05
C ILE A 32 -4.34 -6.41 14.59
N VAL A 33 -5.37 -6.33 13.74
CA VAL A 33 -6.73 -6.75 14.08
C VAL A 33 -6.88 -8.27 14.00
N SER A 34 -6.33 -8.93 12.96
CA SER A 34 -6.42 -10.40 12.83
C SER A 34 -5.62 -11.16 13.89
N THR A 35 -4.57 -10.57 14.44
CA THR A 35 -3.81 -11.12 15.57
C THR A 35 -4.47 -10.88 16.94
N GLY A 36 -5.55 -10.08 16.98
CA GLY A 36 -6.26 -9.73 18.21
C GLY A 36 -5.49 -8.79 19.14
N ALA A 37 -4.41 -8.15 18.66
CA ALA A 37 -3.59 -7.24 19.45
C ALA A 37 -4.27 -5.87 19.70
N MET A 38 -5.16 -5.44 18.79
CA MET A 38 -5.91 -4.18 18.90
C MET A 38 -7.33 -4.35 18.36
N SER A 39 -8.31 -3.73 19.00
CA SER A 39 -9.69 -3.75 18.50
C SER A 39 -9.81 -2.94 17.18
N PRO A 40 -10.72 -3.30 16.26
CA PRO A 40 -10.85 -2.62 14.96
C PRO A 40 -10.99 -1.10 15.04
N ARG A 41 -11.76 -0.60 16.01
CA ARG A 41 -11.98 0.85 16.20
C ARG A 41 -10.69 1.60 16.50
N TRP A 42 -9.89 1.08 17.43
CA TRP A 42 -8.60 1.67 17.80
C TRP A 42 -7.58 1.57 16.67
N ALA A 43 -7.61 0.48 15.89
CA ALA A 43 -6.69 0.32 14.78
C ALA A 43 -6.94 1.32 13.65
N ILE A 44 -8.21 1.70 13.41
CA ILE A 44 -8.56 2.76 12.45
C ILE A 44 -8.02 4.12 12.91
N VAL A 45 -8.24 4.48 14.18
CA VAL A 45 -7.72 5.74 14.75
C VAL A 45 -6.19 5.78 14.70
N TRP A 46 -5.56 4.67 15.03
CA TRP A 46 -4.10 4.51 14.98
C TRP A 46 -3.56 4.70 13.56
N ALA A 47 -4.16 4.04 12.56
CA ALA A 47 -3.75 4.21 11.17
C ALA A 47 -3.98 5.62 10.66
N ALA A 48 -5.10 6.26 10.98
CA ALA A 48 -5.37 7.64 10.59
C ALA A 48 -4.32 8.60 11.16
N PHE A 49 -3.95 8.45 12.43
CA PHE A 49 -2.92 9.26 13.08
C PHE A 49 -1.55 9.13 12.42
N PHE A 50 -1.09 7.90 12.19
CA PHE A 50 0.22 7.68 11.56
C PHE A 50 0.24 8.03 10.07
N ASN A 51 -0.87 7.82 9.34
CA ASN A 51 -0.99 8.25 7.94
C ASN A 51 -0.88 9.79 7.84
N PHE A 52 -1.55 10.52 8.74
CA PHE A 52 -1.47 11.97 8.82
C PHE A 52 -0.06 12.47 9.20
N ILE A 53 0.57 11.87 10.21
CA ILE A 53 1.95 12.23 10.60
C ILE A 53 2.92 11.94 9.46
N ALA A 54 2.80 10.81 8.79
CA ALA A 54 3.71 10.44 7.73
C ALA A 54 3.62 11.43 6.55
N PHE A 55 2.41 11.90 6.22
CA PHE A 55 2.21 12.99 5.27
C PHE A 55 2.94 14.28 5.69
N LEU A 56 2.87 14.68 6.97
CA LEU A 56 3.53 15.89 7.47
C LEU A 56 5.06 15.83 7.41
N PHE A 57 5.67 14.67 7.68
CA PHE A 57 7.14 14.55 7.79
C PHE A 57 7.82 14.13 6.48
N PHE A 58 7.15 13.37 5.62
CA PHE A 58 7.77 12.81 4.40
C PHE A 58 7.37 13.52 3.10
N GLY A 59 6.36 14.41 3.15
CA GLY A 59 5.97 15.28 2.04
C GLY A 59 5.48 14.55 0.77
N LEU A 60 5.29 15.32 -0.31
CA LEU A 60 4.67 14.87 -1.58
C LEU A 60 5.61 14.10 -2.53
N HIS A 61 6.76 13.59 -2.06
CA HIS A 61 7.78 13.02 -2.95
C HIS A 61 7.33 11.73 -3.67
N VAL A 62 6.32 10.99 -3.14
CA VAL A 62 5.70 9.83 -3.82
C VAL A 62 4.86 10.27 -5.03
N ALA A 63 4.16 11.39 -4.94
CA ALA A 63 3.34 11.90 -6.04
C ALA A 63 4.18 12.21 -7.30
N ALA A 64 5.42 12.67 -7.10
CA ALA A 64 6.33 13.01 -8.18
C ALA A 64 6.86 11.78 -8.96
N THR A 65 6.80 10.58 -8.38
CA THR A 65 7.41 9.36 -8.96
C THR A 65 6.41 8.44 -9.66
N ILE A 66 5.12 8.46 -9.30
CA ILE A 66 4.12 7.52 -9.86
C ILE A 66 3.71 7.87 -11.30
N GLY A 67 3.67 9.17 -11.67
CA GLY A 67 3.21 9.60 -13.00
C GLY A 67 4.32 9.86 -14.03
N LYS A 68 5.56 10.06 -13.60
CA LYS A 68 6.65 10.49 -14.50
C LYS A 68 7.23 9.30 -15.27
N GLY A 69 7.09 9.33 -16.59
CA GLY A 69 7.77 8.40 -17.50
C GLY A 69 6.94 7.19 -17.94
N ILE A 70 5.63 7.16 -17.68
CA ILE A 70 4.70 6.16 -18.25
C ILE A 70 4.12 6.65 -19.58
N VAL A 71 3.82 7.95 -19.67
CA VAL A 71 3.19 8.60 -20.82
C VAL A 71 3.96 9.87 -21.17
N ASP A 72 4.02 10.23 -22.44
CA ASP A 72 4.58 11.50 -22.90
C ASP A 72 3.87 12.70 -22.21
N PRO A 73 4.59 13.55 -21.45
CA PRO A 73 4.00 14.70 -20.76
C PRO A 73 3.29 15.68 -21.70
N VAL A 74 3.70 15.76 -22.98
CA VAL A 74 3.14 16.70 -23.96
C VAL A 74 1.66 16.44 -24.21
N ILE A 75 1.21 15.19 -24.09
CA ILE A 75 -0.19 14.83 -24.33
C ILE A 75 -1.07 14.90 -23.08
N VAL A 76 -0.47 15.09 -21.89
CA VAL A 76 -1.19 15.10 -20.62
C VAL A 76 -1.88 16.45 -20.43
N ASP A 77 -3.19 16.47 -20.64
CA ASP A 77 -4.06 17.58 -20.31
C ASP A 77 -5.09 17.19 -19.24
N HIS A 78 -5.95 18.14 -18.88
CA HIS A 78 -7.00 17.94 -17.88
C HIS A 78 -7.96 16.80 -18.24
N SER A 79 -8.20 16.54 -19.53
CA SER A 79 -9.04 15.44 -20.01
C SER A 79 -8.40 14.08 -19.77
N VAL A 80 -7.09 13.96 -20.03
CA VAL A 80 -6.30 12.75 -19.72
C VAL A 80 -6.27 12.50 -18.22
N ILE A 81 -6.08 13.55 -17.41
CA ILE A 81 -6.09 13.43 -15.94
C ILE A 81 -7.48 12.97 -15.46
N PHE A 82 -8.56 13.51 -16.02
CA PHE A 82 -9.91 13.08 -15.70
C PHE A 82 -10.14 11.60 -16.03
N GLY A 83 -9.74 11.17 -17.23
CA GLY A 83 -9.83 9.77 -17.64
C GLY A 83 -8.99 8.86 -16.76
N ALA A 84 -7.80 9.30 -16.37
CA ALA A 84 -6.92 8.56 -15.48
C ALA A 84 -7.53 8.34 -14.10
N LEU A 85 -8.03 9.42 -13.47
CA LEU A 85 -8.67 9.35 -12.16
C LEU A 85 -9.97 8.56 -12.21
N ALA A 86 -10.81 8.76 -13.22
CA ALA A 86 -12.05 8.01 -13.38
C ALA A 86 -11.80 6.51 -13.55
N GLY A 87 -10.82 6.12 -14.38
CA GLY A 87 -10.42 4.72 -14.54
C GLY A 87 -9.88 4.12 -13.25
N ALA A 88 -9.00 4.84 -12.55
CA ALA A 88 -8.42 4.39 -11.29
C ALA A 88 -9.47 4.24 -10.17
N ILE A 89 -10.36 5.22 -10.01
CA ILE A 89 -11.47 5.20 -9.05
C ILE A 89 -12.40 4.01 -9.36
N SER A 90 -12.79 3.85 -10.63
CA SER A 90 -13.69 2.77 -11.03
C SER A 90 -13.08 1.40 -10.70
N TRP A 91 -11.79 1.21 -11.00
CA TRP A 91 -11.07 -0.02 -10.68
C TRP A 91 -10.96 -0.26 -9.16
N ASN A 92 -10.65 0.77 -8.39
CA ASN A 92 -10.59 0.69 -6.92
C ASN A 92 -11.95 0.27 -6.33
N LEU A 93 -13.05 0.87 -6.78
CA LEU A 93 -14.39 0.51 -6.34
C LEU A 93 -14.77 -0.93 -6.72
N ILE A 94 -14.45 -1.37 -7.94
CA ILE A 94 -14.69 -2.75 -8.39
C ILE A 94 -13.93 -3.73 -7.49
N THR A 95 -12.62 -3.52 -7.33
CA THR A 95 -11.79 -4.43 -6.52
C THR A 95 -12.21 -4.44 -5.06
N TRP A 96 -12.63 -3.30 -4.52
CA TRP A 96 -13.21 -3.21 -3.19
C TRP A 96 -14.51 -4.02 -3.06
N TYR A 97 -15.43 -3.85 -4.00
CA TYR A 97 -16.72 -4.57 -4.00
C TYR A 97 -16.54 -6.09 -4.02
N PHE A 98 -15.55 -6.59 -4.77
CA PHE A 98 -15.23 -8.01 -4.84
C PHE A 98 -14.23 -8.48 -3.76
N GLY A 99 -13.74 -7.59 -2.88
CA GLY A 99 -12.76 -7.93 -1.86
C GLY A 99 -11.39 -8.37 -2.42
N ILE A 100 -11.07 -7.95 -3.64
CA ILE A 100 -9.81 -8.29 -4.31
C ILE A 100 -8.74 -7.30 -3.83
N PRO A 101 -7.61 -7.78 -3.26
CA PRO A 101 -6.50 -6.90 -2.91
C PRO A 101 -5.93 -6.28 -4.19
N SER A 102 -6.01 -4.96 -4.29
CA SER A 102 -5.58 -4.19 -5.46
C SER A 102 -4.62 -3.07 -5.04
N SER A 103 -3.74 -2.67 -5.96
CA SER A 103 -2.83 -1.55 -5.77
C SER A 103 -3.35 -0.33 -6.53
N SER A 104 -3.73 0.72 -5.79
CA SER A 104 -4.22 1.97 -6.36
C SER A 104 -3.20 2.64 -7.28
N SER A 105 -1.90 2.53 -6.99
CA SER A 105 -0.84 3.09 -7.84
C SER A 105 -0.84 2.45 -9.23
N HIS A 106 -1.08 1.13 -9.31
CA HIS A 106 -1.20 0.42 -10.59
C HIS A 106 -2.53 0.72 -11.29
N ALA A 107 -3.60 0.92 -10.53
CA ALA A 107 -4.87 1.40 -11.06
C ALA A 107 -4.72 2.78 -11.73
N LEU A 108 -3.94 3.69 -11.11
CA LEU A 108 -3.63 5.00 -11.67
C LEU A 108 -2.74 4.92 -12.91
N VAL A 109 -1.71 4.05 -12.90
CA VAL A 109 -0.89 3.77 -14.09
C VAL A 109 -1.75 3.22 -15.24
N GLY A 110 -2.66 2.28 -14.97
CA GLY A 110 -3.60 1.76 -15.96
C GLY A 110 -4.56 2.84 -16.47
N GLY A 111 -5.09 3.69 -15.57
CA GLY A 111 -5.97 4.80 -15.90
C GLY A 111 -5.31 5.81 -16.83
N ILE A 112 -4.11 6.30 -16.49
CA ILE A 112 -3.39 7.28 -17.32
C ILE A 112 -2.99 6.68 -18.67
N SER A 113 -2.64 5.39 -18.71
CA SER A 113 -2.30 4.69 -19.94
C SER A 113 -3.51 4.54 -20.86
N GLY A 114 -4.68 4.15 -20.31
CA GLY A 114 -5.92 4.05 -21.07
C GLY A 114 -6.37 5.41 -21.63
N ALA A 115 -6.32 6.45 -20.80
CA ALA A 115 -6.65 7.81 -21.22
C ALA A 115 -5.68 8.35 -22.29
N ALA A 116 -4.38 8.07 -22.17
CA ALA A 116 -3.37 8.42 -23.15
C ALA A 116 -3.58 7.72 -24.50
N VAL A 117 -3.86 6.41 -24.48
CA VAL A 117 -4.15 5.63 -25.69
C VAL A 117 -5.42 6.13 -26.36
N ALA A 118 -6.46 6.45 -25.60
CA ALA A 118 -7.70 7.02 -26.14
C ALA A 118 -7.48 8.37 -26.84
N LYS A 119 -6.52 9.18 -26.35
CA LYS A 119 -6.24 10.51 -26.90
C LYS A 119 -5.25 10.51 -28.07
N ALA A 120 -4.15 9.79 -27.95
CA ALA A 120 -3.00 9.88 -28.85
C ALA A 120 -2.50 8.52 -29.37
N GLY A 121 -3.23 7.44 -29.08
CA GLY A 121 -2.88 6.09 -29.49
C GLY A 121 -1.70 5.49 -28.70
N PHE A 122 -1.34 4.26 -29.05
CA PHE A 122 -0.30 3.49 -28.35
C PHE A 122 1.11 4.10 -28.44
N GLY A 123 1.38 4.96 -29.43
CA GLY A 123 2.67 5.64 -29.58
C GLY A 123 2.98 6.65 -28.47
N SER A 124 1.99 7.03 -27.67
CA SER A 124 2.16 7.93 -26.52
C SER A 124 2.68 7.25 -25.25
N LEU A 125 2.75 5.92 -25.25
CA LEU A 125 3.20 5.13 -24.12
C LEU A 125 4.72 4.97 -24.11
N ILE A 126 5.32 5.16 -22.94
CA ILE A 126 6.76 5.04 -22.74
C ILE A 126 7.05 3.64 -22.20
N GLY A 127 7.43 2.72 -23.09
CA GLY A 127 7.68 1.32 -22.72
C GLY A 127 8.75 1.12 -21.63
N SER A 128 9.74 2.02 -21.54
CA SER A 128 10.76 1.97 -20.49
C SER A 128 10.20 2.26 -19.09
N GLY A 129 9.15 3.07 -18.98
CA GLY A 129 8.42 3.30 -17.73
C GLY A 129 7.71 2.04 -17.26
N PHE A 130 6.97 1.38 -18.17
CA PHE A 130 6.33 0.10 -17.87
C PHE A 130 7.32 -0.99 -17.47
N ALA A 131 8.48 -1.06 -18.13
CA ALA A 131 9.53 -2.01 -17.77
C ALA A 131 10.03 -1.78 -16.34
N LYS A 132 10.22 -0.52 -15.93
CA LYS A 132 10.61 -0.18 -14.55
C LYS A 132 9.52 -0.55 -13.54
N THR A 133 8.25 -0.25 -13.84
CA THR A 133 7.12 -0.62 -12.98
C THR A 133 6.99 -2.14 -12.86
N ALA A 134 7.08 -2.88 -13.97
CA ALA A 134 7.05 -4.33 -13.99
C ALA A 134 8.22 -4.95 -13.20
N ALA A 135 9.42 -4.40 -13.35
CA ALA A 135 10.57 -4.81 -12.56
C ALA A 135 10.35 -4.56 -11.06
N ALA A 136 9.78 -3.41 -10.68
CA ALA A 136 9.48 -3.09 -9.29
C ALA A 136 8.46 -4.05 -8.67
N ILE A 137 7.46 -4.53 -9.42
CA ILE A 137 6.48 -5.54 -8.96
C ILE A 137 7.16 -6.84 -8.54
N VAL A 138 8.24 -7.24 -9.20
CA VAL A 138 8.94 -8.52 -8.93
C VAL A 138 10.07 -8.31 -7.93
N ILE A 139 10.86 -7.25 -8.10
CA ILE A 139 12.06 -6.99 -7.31
C ILE A 139 11.68 -6.57 -5.88
N SER A 140 10.65 -5.73 -5.72
CA SER A 140 10.30 -5.23 -4.38
C SER A 140 9.82 -6.32 -3.41
N PRO A 141 8.93 -7.27 -3.78
CA PRO A 141 8.55 -8.33 -2.87
C PRO A 141 9.69 -9.32 -2.64
N LEU A 142 10.52 -9.59 -3.65
CA LEU A 142 11.67 -10.49 -3.50
C LEU A 142 12.68 -9.94 -2.50
N PHE A 143 13.04 -8.66 -2.63
CA PHE A 143 13.96 -8.01 -1.71
C PHE A 143 13.38 -7.94 -0.29
N GLY A 144 12.10 -7.58 -0.16
CA GLY A 144 11.39 -7.59 1.11
C GLY A 144 11.37 -8.98 1.76
N PHE A 145 11.15 -10.03 0.97
CA PHE A 145 11.18 -11.42 1.46
C PHE A 145 12.57 -11.82 1.94
N MET A 146 13.64 -11.50 1.18
CA MET A 146 15.01 -11.82 1.58
C MET A 146 15.43 -11.11 2.87
N LEU A 147 15.09 -9.82 3.00
CA LEU A 147 15.37 -9.05 4.21
C LEU A 147 14.60 -9.60 5.42
N ALA A 148 13.31 -9.90 5.23
CA ALA A 148 12.46 -10.48 6.27
C ALA A 148 12.96 -11.87 6.72
N ALA A 149 13.36 -12.73 5.78
CA ALA A 149 13.89 -14.04 6.09
C ALA A 149 15.19 -13.93 6.90
N THR A 150 16.09 -13.03 6.51
CA THR A 150 17.35 -12.78 7.22
C THR A 150 17.10 -12.28 8.63
N LEU A 151 16.24 -11.29 8.80
CA LEU A 151 15.86 -10.75 10.11
C LEU A 151 15.19 -11.81 10.99
N MET A 152 14.29 -12.61 10.43
CA MET A 152 13.63 -13.69 11.17
C MET A 152 14.63 -14.72 11.67
N ILE A 153 15.56 -15.16 10.83
CA ILE A 153 16.62 -16.11 11.22
C ILE A 153 17.50 -15.51 12.31
N ALA A 154 17.90 -14.24 12.17
CA ALA A 154 18.71 -13.54 13.16
C ALA A 154 18.01 -13.45 14.53
N ILE A 155 16.73 -13.05 14.55
CA ILE A 155 15.95 -12.97 15.78
C ILE A 155 15.73 -14.36 16.39
N ALA A 156 15.44 -15.38 15.58
CA ALA A 156 15.30 -16.75 16.06
C ALA A 156 16.59 -17.26 16.71
N TRP A 157 17.74 -16.96 16.11
CA TRP A 157 19.06 -17.30 16.67
C TRP A 157 19.35 -16.57 17.98
N LEU A 158 18.97 -15.29 18.10
CA LEU A 158 19.15 -14.51 19.32
C LEU A 158 18.20 -14.99 20.43
N ALA A 159 16.95 -15.30 20.07
CA ALA A 159 15.92 -15.75 21.00
C ALA A 159 16.05 -17.22 21.40
N ARG A 160 16.92 -18.02 20.77
CA ARG A 160 17.04 -19.48 20.97
C ARG A 160 17.27 -19.93 22.41
N ARG A 161 17.85 -19.06 23.26
CA ARG A 161 18.11 -19.33 24.69
C ARG A 161 17.07 -18.70 25.63
N THR A 162 16.03 -18.08 25.09
CA THR A 162 15.03 -17.32 25.85
C THR A 162 13.73 -18.12 25.93
N THR A 163 13.08 -18.12 27.09
CA THR A 163 11.79 -18.80 27.29
C THR A 163 10.69 -18.22 26.39
N PRO A 164 9.85 -19.04 25.72
CA PRO A 164 8.81 -18.58 24.78
C PRO A 164 7.87 -17.51 25.35
N GLN A 165 7.54 -17.60 26.64
CA GLN A 165 6.65 -16.65 27.32
C GLN A 165 7.21 -15.21 27.39
N ARG A 166 8.55 -15.07 27.52
CA ARG A 166 9.22 -13.76 27.53
C ARG A 166 9.32 -13.19 26.12
N VAL A 167 9.60 -14.04 25.13
CA VAL A 167 9.62 -13.67 23.71
C VAL A 167 8.24 -13.17 23.28
N ASP A 168 7.16 -13.90 23.56
CA ASP A 168 5.79 -13.49 23.23
C ASP A 168 5.35 -12.19 23.91
N ARG A 169 5.84 -11.91 25.11
CA ARG A 169 5.53 -10.66 25.83
C ARG A 169 6.25 -9.47 25.20
N LEU A 170 7.50 -9.65 24.78
CA LEU A 170 8.27 -8.63 24.06
C LEU A 170 7.72 -8.39 22.66
N PHE A 171 7.42 -9.45 21.90
CA PHE A 171 6.86 -9.35 20.55
C PHE A 171 5.50 -8.67 20.52
N ARG A 172 4.63 -8.91 21.50
CA ARG A 172 3.37 -8.15 21.63
C ARG A 172 3.59 -6.65 21.82
N ARG A 173 4.63 -6.25 22.56
CA ARG A 173 4.98 -4.83 22.73
C ARG A 173 5.59 -4.25 21.45
N LEU A 174 6.47 -5.01 20.79
CA LEU A 174 7.11 -4.60 19.54
C LEU A 174 6.12 -4.55 18.37
N GLN A 175 5.04 -5.34 18.36
CA GLN A 175 3.99 -5.29 17.34
C GLN A 175 3.34 -3.90 17.25
N PHE A 176 3.16 -3.19 18.36
CA PHE A 176 2.64 -1.82 18.34
C PHE A 176 3.63 -0.86 17.65
N VAL A 177 4.94 -1.04 17.88
CA VAL A 177 6.00 -0.26 17.22
C VAL A 177 6.07 -0.60 15.72
N SER A 178 5.97 -1.88 15.37
CA SER A 178 5.98 -2.34 13.98
C SER A 178 4.76 -1.85 13.19
N ALA A 179 3.57 -1.83 13.80
CA ALA A 179 2.35 -1.31 13.18
C ALA A 179 2.41 0.22 12.98
N ALA A 180 2.91 0.96 13.99
CA ALA A 180 3.16 2.40 13.87
C ALA A 180 4.11 2.73 12.71
N ALA A 181 5.22 1.99 12.62
CA ALA A 181 6.16 2.17 11.51
C ALA A 181 5.58 1.69 10.15
N GLU A 182 4.50 0.90 10.10
CA GLU A 182 3.84 0.42 8.85
C GLU A 182 3.07 1.53 8.20
N GLN A 183 2.27 2.18 9.02
CA GLN A 183 1.46 3.33 8.65
C GLN A 183 2.37 4.53 8.34
N GLY A 184 3.49 4.66 9.07
CA GLY A 184 4.54 5.62 8.77
C GLY A 184 5.24 5.42 7.42
N ALA A 185 5.54 4.17 7.07
CA ALA A 185 6.27 3.83 5.84
C ALA A 185 5.40 3.95 4.56
N HIS A 186 4.08 3.76 4.65
CA HIS A 186 3.20 3.84 3.48
C HIS A 186 3.16 5.23 2.82
N CYS A 187 3.32 6.32 3.58
CA CYS A 187 3.35 7.67 3.02
C CYS A 187 4.77 8.21 2.77
N ALA A 188 5.83 7.45 3.11
CA ALA A 188 7.21 7.89 2.99
C ALA A 188 7.87 7.42 1.69
N PRO A 189 8.39 8.32 0.82
CA PRO A 189 9.17 7.92 -0.34
C PRO A 189 10.55 7.42 0.12
N GLY A 190 10.82 6.14 -0.10
CA GLY A 190 12.12 5.51 0.19
C GLY A 190 12.17 4.59 1.40
N ALA A 191 11.02 4.23 1.99
CA ALA A 191 11.00 3.23 3.06
C ALA A 191 11.21 1.80 2.47
N PRO A 192 12.20 1.03 2.95
CA PRO A 192 12.41 -0.34 2.50
C PRO A 192 11.18 -1.20 2.81
N GLY A 193 10.69 -1.90 1.78
CA GLY A 193 9.42 -2.63 1.76
C GLY A 193 9.26 -3.64 2.89
N ARG A 194 8.01 -3.73 3.38
CA ARG A 194 7.61 -4.47 4.57
C ARG A 194 7.01 -5.85 4.26
N PRO A 195 7.05 -6.80 5.22
CA PRO A 195 6.56 -8.16 5.04
C PRO A 195 5.13 -8.35 5.56
N ALA A 196 4.27 -8.89 4.70
CA ALA A 196 2.92 -9.32 5.01
C ALA A 196 2.88 -10.64 5.81
N SER A 197 1.95 -10.68 6.76
CA SER A 197 1.69 -11.76 7.71
C SER A 197 0.96 -12.97 7.11
N ARG A 198 1.49 -14.18 7.33
CA ARG A 198 0.69 -15.42 7.46
C ARG A 198 1.38 -16.39 8.42
N ALA A 199 0.81 -16.56 9.62
CA ALA A 199 1.10 -17.70 10.48
C ALA A 199 -0.22 -18.38 10.86
N ARG A 200 -0.52 -19.47 10.14
CA ARG A 200 -1.55 -20.44 10.47
C ARG A 200 -0.85 -21.60 11.16
N SER A 201 -1.03 -21.80 12.46
CA SER A 201 -0.67 -23.07 13.12
C SER A 201 -1.77 -23.52 14.10
N ARG A 202 -2.59 -24.44 13.59
CA ARG A 202 -3.17 -25.62 14.24
C ARG A 202 -3.47 -25.52 15.75
N ARG A 203 -4.75 -25.32 16.08
CA ARG A 203 -5.34 -25.87 17.32
C ARG A 203 -5.52 -27.39 17.14
N ARG A 204 -4.78 -28.20 17.92
CA ARG A 204 -5.13 -29.59 18.23
C ARG A 204 -6.20 -29.58 19.34
N PRO A 205 -7.29 -30.37 19.27
CA PRO A 205 -8.07 -30.72 20.44
C PRO A 205 -7.29 -31.75 21.28
N ARG A 206 -7.21 -31.49 22.59
CA ARG A 206 -6.69 -32.42 23.59
C ARG A 206 -7.52 -33.71 23.58
N ARG A 207 -6.83 -34.85 23.49
CA ARG A 207 -7.31 -36.11 24.06
C ARG A 207 -7.55 -35.90 25.56
N THR A 208 -8.74 -36.21 26.04
CA THR A 208 -8.96 -36.61 27.44
C THR A 208 -9.43 -38.05 27.41
N ALA A 209 -8.61 -38.91 28.00
CA ALA A 209 -8.97 -40.24 28.45
C ALA A 209 -9.50 -40.07 29.88
N GLY A 210 -10.53 -40.85 30.21
CA GLY A 210 -11.25 -40.85 31.48
C GLY A 210 -12.58 -41.53 31.26
#